data_AF-A0A820QSH8-F1
#
_entry.id   AF-A0A820QSH8-F1
#
_cell.length_a   1.000
_cell.length_b   1.000
_cell.length_c   1.000
_cell.angle_alpha   90.00
_cell.angle_beta   90.00
_cell.angle_gamma   90.00
#
_symmetry.space_group_name_H-M   'P 1'
#
loop_
_entity.id
_entity.type
_entity.pdbx_description
1 polymer ?
#
loop_
_entity_poly.entity_id
_entity_poly.type
_entity_poly.pdbx_seq_one_letter_code
_entity_poly.pdbx_strand_id
1 'polypeptide(L)'
;MSTKQELQVILKTYGYHLNPYTSKETIVNLLRLHLKALEKGIDVPKMNDHELRSKLIQYNVAAGPVINYTRAIYQRKLLEAVNNENSEGADDEIDGDEDDFHTPPIPEDDSVTRS
;
A
#
# COMPACT_ATOMS: atom_id res chain seq x y z
N MET A 1 23.39 0.98 -23.71
CA MET A 1 22.28 1.61 -22.96
C MET A 1 22.55 1.44 -21.47
N SER A 2 21.97 2.25 -20.59
CA SER A 2 22.17 2.08 -19.14
C SER A 2 21.34 0.90 -18.63
N THR A 3 21.90 0.02 -17.81
CA THR A 3 21.19 -1.14 -17.21
C THR A 3 19.89 -0.73 -16.50
N LYS A 4 19.83 0.47 -15.92
CA LYS A 4 18.60 1.03 -15.33
C LYS A 4 17.51 1.25 -16.39
N GLN A 5 17.87 1.78 -17.56
CA GLN A 5 16.93 2.07 -18.65
C GLN A 5 16.37 0.77 -19.23
N GLU A 6 17.22 -0.25 -19.42
CA GLU A 6 16.79 -1.57 -19.91
C GLU A 6 15.75 -2.19 -18.97
N LEU A 7 16.00 -2.16 -17.66
CA LEU A 7 15.07 -2.68 -16.67
C LEU A 7 13.76 -1.88 -16.59
N GLN A 8 13.79 -0.56 -16.80
CA GLN A 8 12.56 0.24 -16.92
C GLN A 8 11.73 -0.15 -18.14
N VAL A 9 12.37 -0.41 -19.28
CA VAL A 9 11.67 -0.87 -20.49
C VAL A 9 11.00 -2.22 -20.23
N ILE A 10 11.71 -3.16 -19.59
CA ILE A 10 11.17 -4.48 -19.25
C ILE A 10 9.92 -4.35 -18.38
N LEU A 11 9.97 -3.57 -17.30
CA LEU A 11 8.80 -3.40 -16.42
C LEU A 11 7.63 -2.69 -17.10
N LYS A 12 7.91 -1.77 -18.03
CA LYS A 12 6.87 -1.15 -18.86
C LYS A 12 6.17 -2.16 -19.76
N THR A 13 6.88 -3.14 -20.30
CA THR A 13 6.30 -4.25 -21.08
C THR A 13 5.36 -5.11 -20.25
N TYR A 14 5.67 -5.28 -18.96
CA TYR A 14 4.78 -5.94 -18.01
C TYR A 14 3.58 -5.07 -17.58
N GLY A 15 3.51 -3.80 -17.99
CA GLY A 15 2.41 -2.89 -17.64
C GLY A 15 2.67 -1.99 -16.43
N TYR A 16 3.89 -1.99 -15.88
CA TYR A 16 4.27 -1.08 -14.80
C TYR A 16 4.74 0.27 -15.34
N HIS A 17 4.04 1.34 -14.95
CA HIS A 17 4.45 2.71 -15.23
C HIS A 17 5.21 3.28 -14.04
N LEU A 18 6.54 3.12 -14.07
CA LEU A 18 7.41 3.63 -13.02
C LEU A 18 7.81 5.08 -13.26
N ASN A 19 7.96 5.83 -12.16
CA ASN A 19 8.52 7.17 -12.20
C ASN A 19 9.99 7.11 -12.71
N PRO A 20 10.44 8.01 -13.60
CA PRO A 20 11.84 8.07 -14.06
C PRO A 20 12.88 8.16 -12.92
N TYR A 21 12.48 8.76 -11.79
CA TYR A 21 13.32 8.91 -10.60
C TYR A 21 13.38 7.64 -9.73
N THR A 22 12.65 6.58 -10.07
CA THR A 22 12.70 5.30 -9.35
C THR A 22 14.12 4.74 -9.34
N SER A 23 14.60 4.30 -8.18
CA SER A 23 15.94 3.74 -8.04
C SER A 23 16.09 2.42 -8.81
N LYS A 24 17.33 2.13 -9.26
CA LYS A 24 17.66 0.83 -9.89
C LYS A 24 17.34 -0.32 -8.93
N GLU A 25 17.58 -0.15 -7.64
CA GLU A 25 17.29 -1.16 -6.63
C GLU A 25 15.79 -1.48 -6.55
N THR A 26 14.95 -0.45 -6.47
CA THR A 26 13.48 -0.61 -6.48
C THR A 26 13.01 -1.31 -7.74
N ILE A 27 13.58 -0.97 -8.90
CA ILE A 27 13.27 -1.63 -10.19
C ILE A 27 13.63 -3.12 -10.13
N VAL A 28 14.81 -3.48 -9.63
CA VAL A 28 15.24 -4.88 -9.51
C VAL A 28 14.36 -5.64 -8.53
N ASN A 29 14.03 -5.03 -7.37
CA ASN A 29 13.17 -5.65 -6.37
C ASN A 29 11.76 -5.89 -6.93
N LEU A 30 11.19 -4.91 -7.64
CA LEU A 30 9.88 -5.08 -8.28
C LEU A 30 9.89 -6.20 -9.33
N LEU A 31 10.95 -6.29 -10.15
CA LEU A 31 11.11 -7.35 -11.13
C LEU A 31 11.21 -8.74 -10.46
N ARG A 32 11.99 -8.86 -9.37
CA ARG A 32 12.09 -10.10 -8.58
C ARG A 32 10.73 -10.54 -8.03
N LEU A 33 9.99 -9.60 -7.43
CA LEU A 33 8.66 -9.91 -6.88
C LEU A 33 7.69 -10.35 -7.97
N HIS A 34 7.71 -9.67 -9.12
CA HIS A 34 6.85 -10.00 -10.26
C HIS A 34 7.14 -11.38 -10.84
N LEU A 35 8.41 -11.71 -11.07
CA LEU A 35 8.79 -13.04 -11.57
C LEU A 35 8.33 -14.16 -10.63
N LYS A 36 8.52 -14.00 -9.32
CA LYS A 36 8.08 -14.98 -8.33
C LYS A 36 6.55 -15.09 -8.23
N ALA A 37 5.82 -14.00 -8.46
CA ALA A 37 4.35 -14.06 -8.56
C ALA A 37 3.89 -14.82 -9.83
N LEU A 38 4.61 -14.67 -10.95
CA LEU A 38 4.33 -15.41 -12.20
C LEU A 38 4.60 -16.91 -12.04
N GLU A 39 5.63 -17.31 -11.28
CA GLU A 39 5.87 -18.72 -10.94
C GLU A 39 4.66 -19.36 -10.22
N LYS A 40 3.91 -18.55 -9.47
CA LYS A 40 2.66 -18.95 -8.79
C LYS A 40 1.41 -18.76 -9.66
N GLY A 41 1.57 -18.39 -10.92
CA GLY A 41 0.48 -18.16 -11.86
C GLY A 41 -0.30 -16.86 -11.64
N ILE A 42 0.29 -15.87 -10.96
CA ILE A 42 -0.37 -14.59 -10.61
C ILE A 42 0.21 -13.46 -11.45
N ASP A 43 -0.56 -13.00 -12.44
CA ASP A 43 -0.19 -11.86 -13.30
C ASP A 43 -0.85 -10.55 -12.84
N VAL A 44 -0.27 -9.96 -11.80
CA VAL A 44 -0.76 -8.73 -11.12
C VAL A 44 -1.07 -7.54 -12.05
N PRO A 45 -0.24 -7.16 -13.03
CA PRO A 45 -0.50 -5.98 -13.85
C PRO A 45 -1.66 -6.18 -14.84
N LYS A 46 -2.00 -7.42 -15.20
CA LYS A 46 -3.12 -7.74 -16.09
C LYS A 46 -4.44 -7.97 -15.37
N MET A 47 -4.43 -8.15 -14.05
CA MET A 47 -5.65 -8.31 -13.25
C MET A 47 -6.52 -7.07 -13.32
N ASN A 48 -7.83 -7.28 -13.46
CA ASN A 48 -8.80 -6.20 -13.36
C ASN A 48 -9.00 -5.77 -11.89
N ASP A 49 -9.61 -4.62 -11.66
CA ASP A 49 -9.73 -4.03 -10.32
C ASP A 49 -10.44 -4.96 -9.31
N HIS A 50 -11.49 -5.64 -9.77
CA HIS A 50 -12.21 -6.63 -8.96
C HIS A 50 -11.36 -7.86 -8.62
N GLU A 51 -10.57 -8.35 -9.57
CA GLU A 51 -9.68 -9.51 -9.39
C GLU A 51 -8.54 -9.16 -8.44
N LEU A 52 -7.94 -7.98 -8.62
CA LEU A 52 -6.89 -7.45 -7.77
C LEU A 52 -7.37 -7.37 -6.31
N ARG A 53 -8.55 -6.79 -6.10
CA ARG A 53 -9.16 -6.69 -4.76
C ARG A 53 -9.44 -8.07 -4.17
N SER A 54 -10.03 -8.97 -4.95
CA SER A 54 -10.33 -10.33 -4.51
C SER A 54 -9.08 -11.09 -4.10
N LYS A 55 -8.00 -10.94 -4.87
CA LYS A 55 -6.72 -11.59 -4.58
C LYS A 55 -6.03 -10.99 -3.35
N LEU A 56 -6.08 -9.68 -3.18
CA LEU A 56 -5.58 -9.02 -1.97
C LEU A 56 -6.26 -9.56 -0.71
N ILE A 57 -7.59 -9.69 -0.73
CA ILE A 57 -8.35 -10.26 0.39
C ILE A 57 -7.96 -11.73 0.62
N GLN A 58 -7.75 -12.53 -0.44
CA GLN A 58 -7.27 -13.91 -0.29
C GLN A 58 -5.90 -14.00 0.40
N TYR A 59 -5.05 -13.00 0.22
CA TYR A 59 -3.75 -12.89 0.90
C TYR A 59 -3.83 -12.08 2.22
N ASN A 60 -5.03 -11.91 2.80
CA ASN A 60 -5.26 -11.15 4.03
C ASN A 60 -4.80 -9.69 3.98
N VAL A 61 -4.72 -9.09 2.79
CA VAL A 61 -4.42 -7.67 2.62
C VAL A 61 -5.74 -6.89 2.56
N ALA A 62 -5.94 -5.98 3.52
CA ALA A 62 -7.07 -5.08 3.52
C ALA A 62 -7.07 -4.19 2.25
N ALA A 63 -8.10 -4.32 1.44
CA ALA A 63 -8.25 -3.60 0.19
C ALA A 63 -9.56 -2.78 0.17
N GLY A 64 -9.40 -1.46 0.18
CA GLY A 64 -10.45 -0.50 -0.08
C GLY A 64 -10.79 -0.39 -1.57
N PRO A 65 -11.36 0.73 -2.03
CA PRO A 65 -11.67 0.92 -3.43
C PRO A 65 -10.39 0.92 -4.30
N VAL A 66 -10.36 0.04 -5.29
CA VAL A 66 -9.30 0.01 -6.31
C VAL A 66 -9.66 1.04 -7.37
N ILE A 67 -8.90 2.12 -7.40
CA ILE A 67 -9.04 3.23 -8.33
C ILE A 67 -7.65 3.59 -8.88
N ASN A 68 -7.58 4.37 -9.96
CA ASN A 68 -6.33 4.56 -10.71
C ASN A 68 -5.11 4.92 -9.85
N TYR A 69 -5.26 5.73 -8.80
CA TYR A 69 -4.14 6.10 -7.92
C TYR A 69 -3.80 5.02 -6.89
N THR A 70 -4.76 4.22 -6.43
CA THR A 70 -4.53 3.14 -5.45
C THR A 70 -4.12 1.83 -6.12
N ARG A 71 -4.45 1.63 -7.40
CA ARG A 71 -4.17 0.39 -8.14
C ARG A 71 -2.69 0.03 -8.10
N ALA A 72 -1.80 0.97 -8.35
CA ALA A 72 -0.36 0.73 -8.30
C ALA A 72 0.12 0.29 -6.90
N ILE A 73 -0.47 0.88 -5.85
CA ILE A 73 -0.16 0.53 -4.45
C ILE A 73 -0.63 -0.90 -4.17
N TYR A 74 -1.86 -1.23 -4.55
CA TYR A 74 -2.46 -2.54 -4.37
C TYR A 74 -1.76 -3.64 -5.18
N GLN A 75 -1.31 -3.34 -6.40
CA GLN A 75 -0.48 -4.25 -7.18
C GLN A 75 0.83 -4.57 -6.47
N ARG A 76 1.51 -3.55 -5.92
CA ARG A 76 2.73 -3.76 -5.14
C ARG A 76 2.46 -4.56 -3.87
N LYS A 77 1.43 -4.19 -3.10
CA LYS A 77 1.04 -4.93 -1.87
C LYS A 77 0.73 -6.40 -2.17
N LEU A 78 0.05 -6.69 -3.29
CA LEU A 78 -0.24 -8.07 -3.69
C LEU A 78 1.05 -8.83 -4.04
N LEU A 79 1.96 -8.22 -4.80
CA LEU A 79 3.26 -8.82 -5.11
C LEU A 79 4.06 -9.14 -3.84
N GLU A 80 4.04 -8.24 -2.86
CA GLU A 80 4.70 -8.43 -1.57
C GLU A 80 4.05 -9.58 -0.79
N ALA A 81 2.72 -9.59 -0.66
CA ALA A 81 1.98 -10.61 0.07
C ALA A 81 2.14 -12.02 -0.55
N VAL A 82 2.10 -12.12 -1.88
CA VAL A 82 2.36 -13.38 -2.62
C VAL A 82 3.77 -13.90 -2.35
N ASN A 83 4.74 -13.01 -2.18
CA ASN A 83 6.12 -13.37 -1.92
C ASN A 83 6.39 -13.75 -0.47
N ASN A 84 5.57 -13.24 0.44
CA ASN A 84 5.74 -13.28 1.88
C ASN A 84 4.67 -14.16 2.55
N GLU A 85 4.40 -15.35 1.99
CA GLU A 85 3.36 -16.32 2.40
C GLU A 85 3.35 -16.76 3.89
N ASN A 86 4.04 -16.07 4.79
CA ASN A 86 4.00 -16.26 6.23
C ASN A 86 4.04 -14.97 7.07
N SER A 87 3.79 -13.77 6.51
CA SER A 87 3.63 -12.59 7.36
C SER A 87 2.16 -12.35 7.61
N GLU A 88 1.68 -12.99 8.68
CA GLU A 88 0.52 -12.57 9.45
C GLU A 88 0.52 -11.04 9.57
N GLY A 89 -0.66 -10.43 9.43
CA GLY A 89 -0.98 -9.06 9.86
C GLY A 89 0.14 -8.04 9.71
N ALA A 90 0.19 -7.33 8.57
CA ALA A 90 0.65 -5.96 8.65
C ALA A 90 -0.47 -5.17 9.34
N ASP A 91 -0.49 -5.27 10.67
CA ASP A 91 -1.16 -4.35 11.57
C ASP A 91 -0.57 -2.99 11.21
N ASP A 92 -1.30 -2.19 10.44
CA ASP A 92 -1.10 -0.75 10.48
C ASP A 92 -1.38 -0.39 11.95
N GLU A 93 -0.33 -0.29 12.75
CA GLU A 93 -0.36 0.41 14.03
C GLU A 93 -0.86 1.81 13.70
N ILE A 94 -2.17 2.00 13.89
CA ILE A 94 -2.76 3.32 14.03
C ILE A 94 -2.14 3.84 15.31
N ASP A 95 -1.09 4.64 15.16
CA ASP A 95 -0.55 5.51 16.20
C ASP A 95 -1.69 6.48 16.55
N GLY A 96 -2.57 5.99 17.40
CA GLY A 96 -3.57 6.77 18.08
C GLY A 96 -2.80 7.62 19.08
N ASP A 97 -2.26 8.73 18.60
CA ASP A 97 -2.20 9.94 19.41
C ASP A 97 -3.65 10.22 19.83
N GLU A 98 -4.04 9.59 20.93
CA GLU A 98 -5.10 10.09 21.78
C GLU A 98 -4.62 11.47 22.22
N ASP A 99 -4.93 12.47 21.40
CA ASP A 99 -5.00 13.86 21.82
C ASP A 99 -5.99 13.89 23.00
N ASP A 100 -5.45 13.61 24.19
CA ASP A 100 -5.95 13.98 25.50
C ASP A 100 -5.97 15.52 25.54
N PHE A 101 -6.87 16.10 24.76
CA PHE A 101 -7.37 17.44 25.01
C PHE A 101 -8.27 17.33 26.24
N HIS A 102 -7.58 17.30 27.39
CA HIS A 102 -8.05 17.82 28.66
C HIS A 102 -9.07 18.93 28.39
N THR A 103 -10.34 18.63 28.66
CA THR A 103 -11.35 19.67 28.72
C THR A 103 -10.90 20.58 29.86
N PRO A 104 -10.54 21.86 29.61
CA PRO A 104 -10.13 22.72 30.69
C PRO A 104 -11.28 22.81 31.71
N PRO A 105 -10.99 22.80 33.02
CA PRO A 105 -12.02 22.98 34.02
C PRO A 105 -12.74 24.29 33.73
N ILE A 106 -14.05 24.20 33.52
CA ILE A 106 -14.93 25.36 33.40
C ILE A 106 -14.70 26.19 34.68
N PRO A 107 -14.25 27.45 34.60
CA PRO A 107 -14.18 28.28 35.79
C PRO A 107 -15.59 28.39 36.35
N GLU A 108 -15.79 27.89 37.57
CA GLU A 108 -17.02 28.08 38.34
C GLU A 108 -17.15 29.59 38.60
N ASP A 109 -17.99 30.26 37.83
CA ASP A 109 -18.37 31.64 38.06
C ASP A 109 -19.30 31.68 39.28
N ASP A 110 -18.70 31.86 40.47
CA ASP A 110 -19.37 32.15 41.74
C ASP A 110 -19.88 33.60 41.78
N SER A 111 -20.60 34.07 40.76
CA SER A 111 -21.20 35.42 40.79
C SER A 111 -22.65 35.47 40.31
N VAL A 112 -23.54 34.82 41.08
CA VAL A 112 -24.92 35.31 41.24
C VAL A 112 -25.22 35.48 42.72
N THR A 113 -24.76 36.59 43.29
CA THR A 113 -25.32 37.14 44.52
C THR A 113 -26.77 37.54 44.23
N ARG A 114 -27.69 36.69 44.68
CA ARG A 114 -29.10 37.03 44.80
C ARG A 114 -29.23 37.97 46.00
N SER A 115 -29.50 39.25 45.75
CA SER A 115 -29.94 40.22 46.76
C SER A 115 -30.92 41.19 46.13
#